data_AF-A0A3L7MNK6-F1
#
_entry.id   AF-A0A3L7MNK6-F1
#
_cell.length_a   1.000
_cell.length_b   1.000
_cell.length_c   1.000
_cell.angle_alpha   90.00
_cell.angle_beta   90.00
_cell.angle_gamma   90.00
#
_symmetry.space_group_name_H-M   'P 1'
#
loop_
_entity.id
_entity.type
_entity.pdbx_description
1 polymer ?
#
loop_
_entity_poly.entity_id
_entity_poly.type
_entity_poly.pdbx_seq_one_letter_code
_entity_poly.pdbx_strand_id
1 'polypeptide(L)'
;MISRRSFIASSTALAAASIHGRPRRAIAATSRITIGMVGMGIQNRGHLGWLLGQGGVQIVAVSDCHAKRLADAAATVEKKYAEEKKSGSFVGC
;
A
#
# COMPACT_ATOMS: atom_id res chain seq x y z
N MET A 1 -23.42 -0.16 -35.14
CA MET A 1 -22.03 -0.66 -35.02
C MET A 1 -21.26 0.27 -34.09
N ILE A 2 -20.68 -0.26 -33.02
CA ILE A 2 -19.84 0.52 -32.10
C ILE A 2 -18.43 0.59 -32.70
N SER A 3 -17.97 1.80 -33.04
CA SER A 3 -16.59 2.03 -33.47
C SER A 3 -15.70 2.31 -32.25
N ARG A 4 -14.43 1.88 -32.30
CA ARG A 4 -13.43 2.10 -31.23
C ARG A 4 -13.40 3.57 -30.75
N ARG A 5 -13.52 4.52 -31.69
CA ARG A 5 -13.54 5.95 -31.38
C ARG A 5 -14.79 6.39 -30.62
N SER A 6 -15.96 5.87 -31.00
CA SER A 6 -17.22 6.18 -30.31
C SER A 6 -17.27 5.57 -28.92
N PHE A 7 -16.69 4.37 -28.74
CA PHE A 7 -16.58 3.73 -27.43
C PHE A 7 -15.69 4.53 -26.47
N ILE A 8 -14.49 4.93 -26.91
CA ILE A 8 -13.56 5.74 -26.10
C ILE A 8 -14.20 7.10 -25.75
N ALA A 9 -14.84 7.77 -26.70
CA ALA A 9 -15.49 9.06 -26.47
C ALA A 9 -16.67 8.97 -25.46
N SER A 10 -17.47 7.90 -25.52
CA SER A 10 -18.58 7.71 -24.59
C SER A 10 -18.11 7.27 -23.19
N SER A 11 -17.01 6.52 -23.08
CA SER A 11 -16.50 6.04 -21.79
C SER A 11 -15.74 7.13 -21.00
N THR A 12 -15.10 8.09 -21.66
CA THR A 12 -14.49 9.25 -20.98
C THR A 12 -15.51 10.21 -20.37
N ALA A 13 -16.66 10.41 -21.01
CA ALA A 13 -17.73 11.28 -20.51
C ALA A 13 -18.35 10.77 -19.19
N LEU A 14 -18.52 9.46 -19.05
CA LEU A 14 -19.03 8.83 -17.83
C LEU A 14 -17.99 8.79 -16.69
N ALA A 15 -16.70 8.73 -17.02
CA ALA A 15 -15.62 8.77 -16.02
C ALA A 15 -15.40 10.19 -15.44
N ALA A 16 -15.65 11.25 -16.20
CA ALA A 16 -15.46 12.63 -15.73
C ALA A 16 -16.46 13.02 -14.61
N ALA A 17 -17.68 12.48 -14.66
CA ALA A 17 -18.73 12.75 -13.67
C ALA A 17 -18.48 12.10 -12.30
N SER A 18 -17.73 10.99 -12.25
CA SER A 18 -17.46 10.27 -11.00
C SER A 18 -16.28 10.85 -10.19
N ILE A 19 -15.48 11.74 -10.79
CA ILE A 19 -14.32 12.37 -10.15
C ILE A 19 -14.72 13.64 -9.36
N HIS A 20 -15.74 14.38 -9.80
CA HIS A 20 -16.11 15.67 -9.21
C HIS A 20 -17.19 15.60 -8.11
N GLY A 21 -17.96 14.50 -8.04
CA GLY A 21 -19.11 14.38 -7.13
C GLY A 21 -18.81 13.76 -5.76
N ARG A 22 -17.59 13.28 -5.52
CA ARG A 22 -17.23 12.70 -4.22
C ARG A 22 -16.66 13.81 -3.33
N PRO A 23 -17.31 14.19 -2.21
CA PRO A 23 -16.61 14.97 -1.20
C PRO A 23 -15.38 14.15 -0.83
N ARG A 24 -14.21 14.66 -1.21
CA ARG A 24 -12.95 14.07 -0.79
C ARG A 24 -12.95 14.28 0.72
N ARG A 25 -13.44 13.29 1.49
CA ARG A 25 -13.20 13.22 2.92
C ARG A 25 -11.69 13.23 3.00
N ALA A 26 -11.13 14.41 3.29
CA ALA A 26 -9.75 14.51 3.69
C ALA A 26 -9.67 13.63 4.92
N ILE A 27 -9.13 12.42 4.75
CA ILE A 27 -8.76 11.58 5.87
C ILE A 27 -7.84 12.49 6.67
N ALA A 28 -8.27 12.86 7.89
CA ALA A 28 -7.54 13.78 8.74
C ALA A 28 -6.06 13.38 8.72
N ALA A 29 -5.16 14.35 8.67
CA ALA A 29 -3.72 14.09 8.67
C ALA A 29 -3.41 13.16 9.85
N THR A 30 -3.16 11.89 9.53
CA THR A 30 -2.82 10.88 10.54
C THR A 30 -1.41 11.18 11.03
N SER A 31 -1.13 10.88 12.30
CA SER A 31 0.21 11.05 12.86
C SER A 31 1.27 10.17 12.17
N ARG A 32 0.84 9.18 11.37
CA ARG A 32 1.72 8.26 10.62
C ARG A 32 1.26 8.03 9.19
N ILE A 33 2.21 8.03 8.26
CA ILE A 33 2.01 7.68 6.85
C ILE A 33 1.94 6.15 6.73
N THR A 34 0.83 5.62 6.22
CA THR A 34 0.68 4.20 5.93
C THR A 34 1.24 3.85 4.55
N ILE A 35 2.09 2.83 4.47
CA ILE A 35 2.78 2.43 3.24
C ILE A 35 2.50 0.96 2.93
N GLY A 36 2.14 0.70 1.68
CA GLY A 36 2.16 -0.64 1.08
C GLY A 36 3.37 -0.78 0.15
N MET A 37 4.05 -1.92 0.20
CA MET A 37 5.28 -2.16 -0.55
C MET A 37 5.07 -3.24 -1.61
N VAL A 38 5.24 -2.90 -2.89
CA VAL A 38 5.07 -3.84 -4.02
C VAL A 38 6.43 -4.13 -4.66
N GLY A 39 6.76 -5.41 -4.80
CA GLY A 39 8.03 -5.92 -5.30
C GLY A 39 9.14 -5.87 -4.24
N MET A 40 9.45 -6.99 -3.61
CA MET A 40 10.43 -7.16 -2.53
C MET A 40 11.83 -7.55 -3.04
N GLY A 41 12.29 -6.82 -4.06
CA GLY A 41 13.65 -6.88 -4.60
C GLY A 41 14.70 -6.24 -3.69
N ILE A 42 15.96 -6.18 -4.14
CA ILE A 42 17.10 -5.71 -3.33
C ILE A 42 16.90 -4.30 -2.79
N GLN A 43 16.51 -3.34 -3.64
CA GLN A 43 16.28 -1.96 -3.22
C GLN A 43 15.14 -1.86 -2.21
N ASN A 44 14.04 -2.56 -2.47
CA ASN A 44 12.88 -2.49 -1.59
C ASN A 44 13.13 -3.13 -0.21
N ARG A 45 14.04 -4.12 -0.12
CA ARG A 45 14.52 -4.65 1.17
C ARG A 45 15.29 -3.58 1.97
N GLY A 46 16.11 -2.78 1.30
CA GLY A 46 16.78 -1.63 1.92
C GLY A 46 15.78 -0.57 2.40
N HIS A 47 14.79 -0.23 1.58
CA HIS A 47 13.71 0.67 1.97
C HIS A 47 12.89 0.13 3.13
N LEU A 48 12.55 -1.16 3.13
CA LEU A 48 11.80 -1.80 4.20
C LEU A 48 12.54 -1.66 5.53
N GLY A 49 13.83 -2.02 5.55
CA GLY A 49 14.66 -1.89 6.75
C GLY A 49 14.75 -0.46 7.28
N TRP A 50 14.94 0.53 6.40
CA TRP A 50 14.99 1.94 6.80
C TRP A 50 13.64 2.47 7.30
N LEU A 51 12.55 2.18 6.58
CA LEU A 51 11.20 2.64 6.91
C LEU A 51 10.66 2.04 8.21
N LEU A 52 11.01 0.78 8.51
CA LEU A 52 10.66 0.15 9.79
C LEU A 52 11.30 0.84 11.00
N GLY A 53 12.35 1.63 10.80
CA GLY A 53 12.93 2.49 11.84
C GLY A 53 12.28 3.87 11.97
N GLN A 54 11.37 4.25 11.07
CA GLN A 54 10.77 5.59 11.04
C GLN A 54 9.45 5.65 11.83
N GLY A 55 9.45 6.37 12.94
CA GLY A 55 8.26 6.52 13.80
C GLY A 55 7.07 7.25 13.14
N GLY A 56 7.30 7.99 12.06
CA GLY A 56 6.25 8.66 11.28
C GLY A 56 5.60 7.78 10.21
N VAL A 57 5.98 6.50 10.11
CA VAL A 57 5.53 5.58 9.06
C VAL A 57 4.98 4.31 9.69
N GLN A 58 4.06 3.65 8.98
CA GLN A 58 3.62 2.30 9.27
C GLN A 58 3.49 1.49 7.98
N ILE A 59 4.19 0.36 7.91
CA ILE A 59 4.03 -0.61 6.82
C ILE A 59 2.77 -1.42 7.12
N VAL A 60 1.84 -1.47 6.18
CA VAL A 60 0.53 -2.14 6.37
C VAL A 60 0.31 -3.29 5.39
N ALA A 61 1.12 -3.40 4.34
CA ALA A 61 1.02 -4.48 3.37
C ALA A 61 2.35 -4.65 2.60
N VAL A 62 2.62 -5.89 2.19
CA VAL A 62 3.72 -6.24 1.29
C VAL A 62 3.19 -7.16 0.17
N SER A 63 3.76 -7.04 -1.03
CA SER A 63 3.37 -7.85 -2.20
C SER A 63 4.58 -8.20 -3.05
N ASP A 64 4.69 -9.45 -3.51
CA ASP A 64 5.68 -9.92 -4.48
C ASP A 64 5.14 -11.16 -5.21
N CYS A 65 5.51 -11.36 -6.48
CA CYS A 65 5.18 -12.58 -7.23
C CYS A 65 6.00 -13.80 -6.76
N HIS A 66 7.15 -13.57 -6.14
CA HIS A 66 8.02 -14.59 -5.60
C HIS A 66 7.66 -14.90 -4.14
N ALA A 67 6.99 -16.03 -3.91
CA ALA A 67 6.46 -16.43 -2.60
C ALA A 67 7.45 -16.30 -1.43
N LYS A 68 8.71 -16.76 -1.61
CA LYS A 68 9.74 -16.61 -0.56
C LYS A 68 10.02 -15.15 -0.19
N ARG A 69 10.10 -14.24 -1.17
CA ARG A 69 10.38 -12.83 -0.92
C ARG A 69 9.21 -12.15 -0.20
N LEU A 70 7.99 -12.54 -0.55
CA LEU A 70 6.78 -12.11 0.14
C LEU A 70 6.80 -12.56 1.61
N ALA A 71 7.04 -13.86 1.85
CA ALA A 71 7.08 -14.42 3.20
C ALA A 71 8.19 -13.79 4.07
N ASP A 72 9.40 -13.65 3.53
CA ASP A 72 10.52 -13.01 4.23
C ASP A 72 10.18 -11.56 4.62
N ALA A 73 9.54 -10.81 3.71
CA ALA A 73 9.13 -9.42 3.94
C ALA A 73 8.04 -9.32 5.02
N ALA A 74 7.00 -10.14 4.94
CA ALA A 74 5.92 -10.19 5.93
C ALA A 74 6.47 -10.52 7.32
N ALA A 75 7.29 -11.58 7.42
CA ALA A 75 7.92 -11.97 8.69
C ALA A 75 8.80 -10.85 9.28
N THR A 76 9.50 -10.09 8.44
CA THR A 76 10.31 -8.95 8.89
C THR A 76 9.44 -7.85 9.49
N VAL A 77 8.33 -7.51 8.85
CA VAL A 77 7.36 -6.50 9.33
C VAL A 77 6.70 -6.96 10.63
N GLU A 78 6.20 -8.20 10.65
CA GLU A 78 5.53 -8.76 11.82
C GLU A 78 6.46 -8.84 13.03
N LYS A 79 7.69 -9.32 12.85
CA LYS A 79 8.70 -9.36 13.92
C LYS A 79 8.91 -7.98 14.52
N LYS A 80 9.14 -6.96 13.69
CA LYS A 80 9.38 -5.59 14.15
C LYS A 80 8.21 -5.06 15.00
N TYR A 81 6.98 -5.25 14.55
CA TYR A 81 5.81 -4.75 15.27
C TYR A 81 5.40 -5.62 16.46
N ALA A 82 5.75 -6.91 16.47
CA ALA A 82 5.60 -7.77 17.63
C ALA A 82 6.54 -7.33 18.78
N GLU A 83 7.79 -6.94 18.45
CA GLU A 83 8.74 -6.38 19.43
C GLU A 83 8.25 -5.03 20.00
N GLU A 84 7.57 -4.21 19.20
CA GLU A 84 7.04 -2.91 19.63
C GLU A 84 5.74 -3.02 20.47
N LYS A 85 4.96 -4.09 20.29
CA LYS A 85 3.80 -4.36 21.12
C LYS A 85 4.21 -4.94 22.47
N LYS A 86 3.78 -4.31 23.56
CA LYS A 86 3.89 -4.83 24.94
C LYS A 86 3.33 -6.26 25.14
N SER A 87 2.52 -6.78 24.21
CA SER A 87 1.92 -8.12 24.23
C SER A 87 2.58 -9.14 23.28
N GLY A 88 3.69 -8.80 22.60
CA GLY A 88 4.53 -9.75 21.86
C GLY A 88 3.96 -10.39 20.59
N SER A 89 2.78 -9.97 20.11
CA SER A 89 2.19 -10.51 18.87
C SER A 89 1.49 -9.43 18.02
N PHE A 90 1.86 -9.39 16.73
CA PHE A 90 1.24 -8.57 15.70
C PHE A 90 1.05 -9.42 14.44
N VAL A 91 -0.20 -9.52 13.99
CA VAL A 91 -0.58 -10.07 12.68
C VAL A 91 -1.29 -8.95 11.95
N GLY A 92 -0.79 -8.56 10.78
CA GLY A 92 -1.34 -7.38 10.10
C GLY A 92 -0.84 -7.12 8.69
N CYS A 93 -0.04 -8.02 8.11
CA CYS A 93 0.45 -7.90 6.74
C CYS A 93 0.32 -9.21 5.99
#